data_AF-A0A7W5FPM0-F1
#
_entry.id   AF-A0A7W5FPM0-F1
#
_cell.length_a   1.000
_cell.length_b   1.000
_cell.length_c   1.000
_cell.angle_alpha   90.00
_cell.angle_beta   90.00
_cell.angle_gamma   90.00
#
_symmetry.space_group_name_H-M   'P 1'
#
loop_
_entity.id
_entity.type
_entity.pdbx_description
1 polymer ?
#
loop_
_entity_poly.entity_id
_entity_poly.type
_entity_poly.pdbx_seq_one_letter_code
_entity_poly.pdbx_strand_id
1 'polypeptide(L)'
;MRRPLVSLMCFIAVIVAVYSLNIESVRSAGKQNEVDLKINGATIPITQGRGPYWQSDLLMVPLKPVVQSQGYSVKWDQPSQSIKVSHKTRNTVVVLRIGESTALVNKQRVSMISPTLVHQGMAYVPIDFIADLLESYWTHNEQRTAASLISISSTGADAYVKIRSSTGTAFTALDAIVLKDSENLSMVPQQEGFKDGTWVFDGLTPYRDYTLLAKSPFGEVPLAHFTYKENLLGLPTVTLPDQWEVQVKGTVVDEKGEAIPGSKVFVTDSAYEQFRREVTVNEAGVFQITSLVPGNFYRIYAEPVNRLSDVLEDSALPVNELRMNSNVREFVYRPDAVSELELFLPPVDVSGKVVDSTGRPLVVQASIQNMTPGGIGKPRLEVQANSKAYYVAGLAEGETYEMTVTSVTNPETLIEQYELPKPVQFVYLPGMRLPAITVKNITAFVTGRVVDQNDQPVEGVHILGRNTRLDSPTQFPYSARSDRNGNFTISFLTIGESYDFHFGVPGGLQIYAPSVTGYHISQRESQLNVTLKPYRVAN
;
A
#
# COMPACT_ATOMS: atom_id res chain seq x y z
N MET A 1 -6.38 -93.40 23.96
CA MET A 1 -5.12 -92.63 23.86
C MET A 1 -5.04 -92.00 22.46
N ARG A 2 -5.79 -90.92 22.21
CA ARG A 2 -5.84 -90.20 20.91
C ARG A 2 -6.25 -88.75 21.18
N ARG A 3 -5.34 -87.94 21.71
CA ARG A 3 -5.60 -86.51 22.00
C ARG A 3 -4.50 -85.50 21.57
N PRO A 4 -3.27 -85.87 21.09
CA PRO A 4 -2.31 -84.84 20.69
C PRO A 4 -2.44 -84.40 19.21
N LEU A 5 -3.06 -85.19 18.33
CA LEU A 5 -3.08 -84.88 16.89
C LEU A 5 -4.03 -83.73 16.50
N VAL A 6 -5.20 -83.65 17.16
CA VAL A 6 -6.21 -82.61 16.85
C VAL A 6 -5.75 -81.24 17.36
N SER A 7 -5.08 -81.18 18.51
CA SER A 7 -4.55 -79.93 19.06
C SER A 7 -3.38 -79.38 18.24
N LEU A 8 -2.53 -80.25 17.67
CA LEU A 8 -1.41 -79.83 16.81
C LEU A 8 -1.91 -79.36 15.43
N MET A 9 -2.94 -80.00 14.87
CA MET A 9 -3.56 -79.55 13.61
C MET A 9 -4.28 -78.20 13.75
N CYS A 10 -4.96 -77.93 14.88
CA CYS A 10 -5.56 -76.62 15.13
C CYS A 10 -4.51 -75.52 15.34
N PHE A 11 -3.36 -75.82 15.96
CA PHE A 11 -2.29 -74.84 16.17
C PHE A 11 -1.57 -74.48 14.84
N ILE A 12 -1.34 -75.46 13.97
CA ILE A 12 -0.76 -75.23 12.64
C ILE A 12 -1.74 -74.49 11.72
N ALA A 13 -3.04 -74.79 11.79
CA ALA A 13 -4.06 -74.08 11.01
C ALA A 13 -4.23 -72.61 11.42
N VAL A 14 -4.09 -72.29 12.71
CA VAL A 14 -4.11 -70.90 13.20
C VAL A 14 -2.84 -70.15 12.82
N ILE A 15 -1.66 -70.78 12.84
CA ILE A 15 -0.41 -70.15 12.40
C ILE A 15 -0.42 -69.90 10.87
N VAL A 16 -0.97 -70.83 10.06
CA VAL A 16 -1.13 -70.61 8.61
C VAL A 16 -2.17 -69.52 8.32
N ALA A 17 -3.27 -69.43 9.08
CA ALA A 17 -4.27 -68.36 8.93
C ALA A 17 -3.72 -66.96 9.34
N VAL A 18 -2.84 -66.89 10.34
CA VAL A 18 -2.18 -65.63 10.77
C VAL A 18 -1.06 -65.20 9.80
N TYR A 19 -0.40 -66.16 9.13
CA TYR A 19 0.55 -65.87 8.04
C TYR A 19 -0.13 -65.53 6.70
N SER A 20 -1.39 -65.93 6.50
CA SER A 20 -2.14 -65.67 5.26
C SER A 20 -2.88 -64.32 5.25
N LEU A 21 -2.86 -63.56 6.34
CA LEU A 21 -3.51 -62.25 6.47
C LEU A 21 -2.52 -61.06 6.37
N ASN A 22 -1.28 -61.29 5.91
CA ASN A 22 -0.27 -60.24 5.74
C ASN A 22 0.40 -60.27 4.35
N ILE A 23 -0.34 -60.57 3.29
CA ILE A 23 0.11 -60.35 1.91
C ILE A 23 -0.99 -59.67 1.08
N GLU A 24 -1.40 -58.48 1.49
CA GLU A 24 -2.09 -57.52 0.62
C GLU A 24 -1.45 -56.12 0.73
N SER A 25 -0.12 -56.05 0.61
CA SER A 25 0.55 -54.78 0.34
C SER A 25 1.82 -54.89 -0.51
N VAL A 26 2.12 -56.06 -1.09
CA VAL A 26 3.28 -56.22 -1.99
C VAL A 26 2.83 -56.82 -3.33
N ARG A 27 1.91 -56.13 -3.99
CA ARG A 27 1.79 -56.09 -5.45
C ARG A 27 1.67 -54.65 -5.92
N SER A 28 2.70 -53.87 -5.64
CA SER A 28 3.04 -52.70 -6.44
C SER A 28 4.55 -52.60 -6.57
N ALA A 29 5.13 -53.61 -7.23
CA ALA A 29 6.45 -53.47 -7.82
C ALA A 29 6.24 -52.84 -9.22
N GLY A 30 6.45 -51.53 -9.31
CA GLY A 30 6.87 -50.84 -10.53
C GLY A 30 5.80 -50.59 -11.61
N LYS A 31 4.78 -49.77 -11.33
CA LYS A 31 4.32 -48.82 -12.36
C LYS A 31 5.18 -47.58 -12.22
N GLN A 32 6.25 -47.51 -13.01
CA GLN A 32 6.98 -46.25 -13.20
C GLN A 32 5.95 -45.20 -13.65
N ASN A 33 5.94 -44.01 -13.03
CA ASN A 33 5.00 -42.93 -13.33
C ASN A 33 5.11 -42.52 -14.82
N GLU A 34 4.39 -43.21 -15.69
CA GLU A 34 4.38 -42.95 -17.13
C GLU A 34 3.52 -41.70 -17.34
N VAL A 35 4.17 -40.60 -17.71
CA VAL A 35 3.50 -39.33 -17.97
C VAL A 35 3.12 -39.28 -19.45
N ASP A 36 1.83 -39.13 -19.75
CA ASP A 36 1.38 -38.94 -21.13
C ASP A 36 1.80 -37.56 -21.62
N LEU A 37 2.48 -37.47 -22.78
CA LEU A 37 2.85 -36.18 -23.38
C LEU A 37 1.99 -35.88 -24.60
N LYS A 38 1.33 -34.71 -24.58
CA LYS A 38 0.62 -34.14 -25.72
C LYS A 38 1.35 -32.93 -26.27
N ILE A 39 1.27 -32.71 -27.58
CA ILE A 39 1.75 -31.49 -28.22
C ILE A 39 0.63 -30.93 -29.09
N ASN A 40 0.20 -29.70 -28.82
CA ASN A 40 -0.92 -29.05 -29.50
C ASN A 40 -2.19 -29.94 -29.54
N GLY A 41 -2.47 -30.62 -28.42
CA GLY A 41 -3.60 -31.54 -28.26
C GLY A 41 -3.37 -32.95 -28.82
N ALA A 42 -2.34 -33.18 -29.65
CA ALA A 42 -2.02 -34.49 -30.20
C ALA A 42 -1.15 -35.31 -29.24
N THR A 43 -1.55 -36.53 -28.92
CA THR A 43 -0.73 -37.46 -28.10
C THR A 43 0.50 -37.89 -28.89
N ILE A 44 1.67 -37.79 -28.28
CA ILE A 44 2.91 -38.32 -28.86
C ILE A 44 2.93 -39.83 -28.62
N PRO A 45 3.06 -40.66 -29.68
CA PRO A 45 3.16 -42.09 -29.50
C PRO A 45 4.52 -42.42 -28.87
N ILE A 46 4.48 -42.82 -27.60
CA ILE A 46 5.65 -43.24 -26.85
C ILE A 46 5.55 -44.75 -26.62
N THR A 47 6.62 -45.47 -26.96
CA THR A 47 6.70 -46.92 -26.74
C THR A 47 6.83 -47.23 -25.25
N GLN A 48 6.22 -48.33 -24.81
CA GLN A 48 6.14 -48.72 -23.38
C GLN A 48 7.46 -48.51 -22.62
N GLY A 49 7.41 -47.69 -21.57
CA GLY A 49 8.52 -47.43 -20.65
C GLY A 49 9.45 -46.26 -21.04
N ARG A 50 9.36 -45.72 -22.26
CA ARG A 50 10.22 -44.63 -22.77
C ARG A 50 9.55 -43.25 -22.74
N GLY A 51 8.56 -43.09 -21.87
CA GLY A 51 7.81 -41.85 -21.69
C GLY A 51 8.54 -40.82 -20.84
N PRO A 52 8.00 -39.59 -20.79
CA PRO A 52 8.45 -38.63 -19.81
C PRO A 52 8.34 -39.21 -18.41
N TYR A 53 9.30 -38.83 -17.57
CA TYR A 53 9.35 -39.26 -16.19
C TYR A 53 9.77 -38.10 -15.31
N TRP A 54 9.31 -38.15 -14.06
CA TRP A 54 9.72 -37.22 -13.03
C TRP A 54 11.06 -37.65 -12.44
N GLN A 55 12.04 -36.74 -12.47
CA GLN A 55 13.28 -36.84 -11.73
C GLN A 55 13.22 -35.79 -10.61
N SER A 56 12.85 -36.22 -9.41
CA SER A 56 12.41 -35.31 -8.34
C SER A 56 11.26 -34.43 -8.88
N ASP A 57 11.37 -33.10 -8.82
CA ASP A 57 10.37 -32.15 -9.33
C ASP A 57 10.62 -31.71 -10.78
N LEU A 58 11.54 -32.36 -11.48
CA LEU A 58 11.88 -32.05 -12.87
C LEU A 58 11.30 -33.08 -13.83
N LEU A 59 10.43 -32.64 -14.73
CA LEU A 59 9.90 -33.50 -15.78
C LEU A 59 10.94 -33.63 -16.92
N MET A 60 11.45 -34.85 -17.07
CA MET A 60 12.40 -35.21 -18.13
C MET A 60 11.62 -35.79 -19.31
N VAL A 61 11.84 -35.25 -20.51
CA VAL A 61 11.13 -35.65 -21.74
C VAL A 61 12.08 -36.26 -22.77
N PRO A 62 11.64 -37.28 -23.54
CA PRO A 62 12.46 -37.88 -24.59
C PRO A 62 12.62 -36.88 -25.74
N LEU A 63 13.86 -36.44 -25.98
CA LEU A 63 14.17 -35.35 -26.91
C LEU A 63 13.67 -35.64 -28.33
N LYS A 64 14.00 -36.82 -28.86
CA LYS A 64 13.81 -37.15 -30.28
C LYS A 64 12.32 -37.23 -30.70
N PRO A 65 11.45 -38.01 -30.04
CA PRO A 65 10.03 -38.07 -30.42
C PRO A 65 9.34 -36.70 -30.38
N VAL A 66 9.70 -35.87 -29.38
CA VAL A 66 9.12 -34.55 -29.17
C VAL A 66 9.49 -33.59 -30.30
N VAL A 67 10.78 -33.38 -30.55
CA VAL A 67 11.20 -32.41 -31.58
C VAL A 67 10.88 -32.88 -33.01
N GLN A 68 10.87 -34.20 -33.26
CA GLN A 68 10.47 -34.75 -34.56
C GLN A 68 9.00 -34.53 -34.88
N SER A 69 8.11 -34.60 -33.87
CA SER A 69 6.69 -34.30 -34.05
C SER A 69 6.44 -32.86 -34.52
N GLN A 70 7.39 -31.95 -34.24
CA GLN A 70 7.36 -30.54 -34.64
C GLN A 70 8.21 -30.25 -35.90
N GLY A 71 8.60 -31.29 -36.65
CA GLY A 71 9.32 -31.15 -37.92
C GLY A 71 10.85 -30.98 -37.81
N TYR A 72 11.43 -31.05 -36.61
CA TYR A 72 12.88 -30.99 -36.44
C TYR A 72 13.54 -32.32 -36.79
N SER A 73 14.74 -32.24 -37.35
CA SER A 73 15.62 -33.38 -37.58
C SER A 73 16.60 -33.54 -36.43
N VAL A 74 16.88 -34.78 -36.03
CA VAL A 74 17.84 -35.12 -34.97
C VAL A 74 18.97 -35.96 -35.57
N LYS A 75 20.22 -35.54 -35.32
CA LYS A 75 21.44 -36.27 -35.70
C LYS A 75 22.30 -36.51 -34.48
N TRP A 76 22.78 -37.73 -34.32
CA TRP A 76 23.76 -38.09 -33.30
C TRP A 76 25.17 -38.01 -33.89
N ASP A 77 26.09 -37.42 -33.13
CA ASP A 77 27.51 -37.38 -33.43
C ASP A 77 28.27 -38.21 -32.38
N GLN A 78 28.67 -39.41 -32.78
CA GLN A 78 29.36 -40.37 -31.91
C GLN A 78 30.68 -39.81 -31.35
N PRO A 79 31.57 -39.17 -32.14
CA PRO A 79 32.86 -38.71 -31.62
C PRO A 79 32.74 -37.65 -30.53
N SER A 80 31.81 -36.70 -30.68
CA SER A 80 31.61 -35.64 -29.69
C SER A 80 30.54 -35.95 -28.64
N GLN A 81 29.94 -37.15 -28.68
CA GLN A 81 28.81 -37.55 -27.84
C GLN A 81 27.70 -36.47 -27.82
N SER A 82 27.39 -35.92 -28.99
CA SER A 82 26.48 -34.79 -29.13
C SER A 82 25.28 -35.08 -30.01
N ILE A 83 24.17 -34.42 -29.68
CA ILE A 83 22.92 -34.46 -30.43
C ILE A 83 22.74 -33.10 -31.09
N LYS A 84 22.64 -33.11 -32.42
CA LYS A 84 22.28 -31.94 -33.21
C LYS A 84 20.80 -32.00 -33.58
N VAL A 85 20.03 -31.01 -33.14
CA VAL A 85 18.64 -30.81 -33.53
C VAL A 85 18.57 -29.62 -34.49
N SER A 86 17.85 -29.74 -35.60
CA SER A 86 17.76 -28.67 -36.59
C SER A 86 16.42 -28.66 -37.33
N HIS A 87 15.90 -27.47 -37.63
CA HIS A 87 14.71 -27.28 -38.46
C HIS A 87 15.06 -26.62 -39.80
N LYS A 88 14.49 -27.11 -40.91
CA LYS A 88 14.86 -26.62 -42.25
C LYS A 88 14.42 -25.18 -42.51
N THR A 89 13.27 -24.76 -41.96
CA THR A 89 12.66 -23.45 -42.25
C THR A 89 12.67 -22.47 -41.09
N ARG A 90 13.00 -22.90 -39.86
CA ARG A 90 12.98 -22.04 -38.65
C ARG A 90 14.37 -21.49 -38.27
N ASN A 91 15.39 -21.78 -39.08
CA ASN A 91 16.79 -21.39 -38.83
C ASN A 91 17.29 -21.69 -37.39
N THR A 92 16.78 -22.76 -36.78
CA THR A 92 17.14 -23.18 -35.42
C THR A 92 18.11 -24.35 -35.50
N VAL A 93 19.28 -24.20 -34.88
CA VAL A 93 20.27 -25.26 -34.70
C VAL A 93 20.61 -25.38 -33.22
N VAL A 94 20.37 -26.55 -32.65
CA VAL A 94 20.70 -26.88 -31.27
C VAL A 94 21.76 -27.98 -31.25
N VAL A 95 22.76 -27.82 -30.40
CA VAL A 95 23.73 -28.88 -30.08
C VAL A 95 23.70 -29.14 -28.57
N LEU A 96 23.40 -30.38 -28.20
CA LEU A 96 23.36 -30.89 -26.83
C LEU A 96 24.46 -31.93 -26.67
N ARG A 97 25.16 -31.95 -25.53
CA ARG A 97 26.13 -33.01 -25.21
C ARG A 97 25.63 -33.84 -24.04
N ILE A 98 25.81 -35.15 -24.13
CA ILE A 98 25.41 -36.06 -23.04
C ILE A 98 26.23 -35.73 -21.79
N GLY A 99 25.54 -35.59 -20.65
CA GLY A 99 26.14 -35.25 -19.37
C GLY A 99 26.36 -33.75 -19.14
N GLU A 100 26.17 -32.90 -20.16
CA GLU A 100 26.31 -31.44 -20.00
C GLU A 100 24.95 -30.76 -19.76
N SER A 101 24.93 -29.79 -18.84
CA SER A 101 23.81 -28.89 -18.55
C SER A 101 23.84 -27.62 -19.39
N THR A 102 24.64 -27.57 -20.46
CA THR A 102 24.69 -26.43 -21.38
C THR A 102 24.41 -26.91 -22.79
N ALA A 103 23.52 -26.21 -23.49
CA ALA A 103 23.23 -26.41 -24.90
C ALA A 103 23.81 -25.24 -25.74
N LEU A 104 24.08 -25.48 -27.01
CA LEU A 104 24.34 -24.42 -27.98
C LEU A 104 23.11 -24.23 -28.86
N VAL A 105 22.37 -23.14 -28.69
CA VAL A 105 21.25 -22.75 -29.53
C VAL A 105 21.72 -21.62 -30.45
N ASN A 106 21.73 -21.85 -31.76
CA ASN A 106 22.22 -20.89 -32.75
C ASN A 106 23.60 -20.30 -32.41
N LYS A 107 24.51 -21.17 -31.92
CA LYS A 107 25.88 -20.84 -31.45
C LYS A 107 25.96 -20.10 -30.11
N GLN A 108 24.84 -19.76 -29.47
CA GLN A 108 24.81 -19.17 -28.13
C GLN A 108 24.67 -20.26 -27.06
N ARG A 109 25.36 -20.08 -25.92
CA ARG A 109 25.26 -21.00 -24.78
C ARG A 109 23.97 -20.76 -24.02
N VAL A 110 23.20 -21.82 -23.82
CA VAL A 110 21.95 -21.81 -23.03
C VAL A 110 22.14 -22.81 -21.88
N SER A 111 21.98 -22.34 -20.64
CA SER A 111 22.05 -23.18 -19.44
C SER A 111 20.75 -23.96 -19.27
N MET A 112 20.83 -25.19 -18.78
CA MET A 112 19.72 -26.06 -18.47
C MET A 112 19.78 -26.44 -16.99
N ILE A 113 18.60 -26.55 -16.36
CA ILE A 113 18.48 -26.94 -14.95
C ILE A 113 18.99 -28.36 -14.64
N SER A 114 19.06 -29.23 -15.65
CA SER A 114 19.65 -30.56 -15.55
C SER A 114 20.41 -30.91 -16.83
N PRO A 115 21.47 -31.74 -16.74
CA PRO A 115 22.18 -32.22 -17.91
C PRO A 115 21.30 -33.02 -18.88
N THR A 116 21.76 -33.15 -20.12
CA THR A 116 21.19 -34.11 -21.07
C THR A 116 21.55 -35.53 -20.62
N LEU A 117 20.55 -36.35 -20.32
CA LEU A 117 20.74 -37.69 -19.77
C LEU A 117 20.36 -38.77 -20.79
N VAL A 118 20.98 -39.94 -20.67
CA VAL A 118 20.54 -41.13 -21.42
C VAL A 118 19.76 -42.02 -20.47
N HIS A 119 18.49 -42.27 -20.79
CA HIS A 119 17.63 -43.21 -20.07
C HIS A 119 17.00 -44.19 -21.06
N GLN A 120 17.10 -45.49 -20.76
CA GLN A 120 16.61 -46.57 -21.64
C GLN A 120 17.03 -46.46 -23.13
N GLY A 121 18.24 -45.95 -23.39
CA GLY A 121 18.80 -45.78 -24.73
C GLY A 121 18.27 -44.57 -25.51
N MET A 122 17.56 -43.65 -24.86
CA MET A 122 17.13 -42.36 -25.44
C MET A 122 17.70 -41.20 -24.65
N ALA A 123 17.91 -40.08 -25.35
CA ALA A 123 18.31 -38.83 -24.71
C ALA A 123 17.09 -38.11 -24.13
N TYR A 124 17.22 -37.67 -22.89
CA TYR A 124 16.23 -36.92 -22.13
C TYR A 124 16.79 -35.56 -21.76
N VAL A 125 15.91 -34.58 -21.84
CA VAL A 125 16.18 -33.18 -21.49
C VAL A 125 15.05 -32.66 -20.61
N PRO A 126 15.28 -31.58 -19.84
CA PRO A 126 14.22 -30.89 -19.12
C PRO A 126 13.09 -30.45 -20.06
N ILE A 127 11.83 -30.61 -19.64
CA ILE A 127 10.69 -30.14 -20.45
C ILE A 127 10.73 -28.63 -20.69
N ASP A 128 11.25 -27.85 -19.74
CA ASP A 128 11.42 -26.39 -19.90
C ASP A 128 12.31 -26.03 -21.08
N PHE A 129 13.42 -26.75 -21.27
CA PHE A 129 14.32 -26.56 -22.40
C PHE A 129 13.62 -26.87 -23.73
N ILE A 130 12.78 -27.90 -23.75
CA ILE A 130 11.99 -28.26 -24.93
C ILE A 130 10.91 -27.22 -25.22
N ALA A 131 10.25 -26.71 -24.19
CA ALA A 131 9.25 -25.65 -24.30
C ALA A 131 9.88 -24.40 -24.93
N ASP A 132 11.06 -23.98 -24.46
CA ASP A 132 11.84 -22.88 -25.05
C ASP A 132 12.21 -23.13 -26.51
N LEU A 133 12.77 -24.31 -26.80
CA LEU A 133 13.18 -24.69 -28.16
C LEU A 133 12.02 -24.67 -29.16
N LEU A 134 10.83 -25.04 -28.71
CA LEU A 134 9.64 -25.18 -29.54
C LEU A 134 8.73 -23.94 -29.48
N GLU A 135 9.15 -22.85 -28.85
CA GLU A 135 8.33 -21.64 -28.66
C GLU A 135 6.94 -22.01 -28.12
N SER A 136 6.95 -22.85 -27.09
CA SER A 136 5.78 -23.47 -26.47
C SER A 136 5.83 -23.25 -24.94
N TYR A 137 4.67 -23.33 -24.29
CA TYR A 137 4.59 -23.50 -22.84
C TYR A 137 4.13 -24.93 -22.51
N TRP A 138 4.24 -25.37 -21.26
CA TRP A 138 3.74 -26.68 -20.88
C TRP A 138 2.84 -26.64 -19.64
N THR A 139 1.91 -27.59 -19.60
CA THR A 139 0.96 -27.77 -18.49
C THR A 139 1.00 -29.20 -17.99
N HIS A 140 0.73 -29.40 -16.71
CA HIS A 140 0.60 -30.73 -16.09
C HIS A 140 -0.77 -30.89 -15.45
N ASN A 141 -1.47 -31.96 -15.85
CA ASN A 141 -2.68 -32.41 -15.20
C ASN A 141 -2.34 -33.55 -14.25
N GLU A 142 -2.22 -33.24 -12.95
CA GLU A 142 -1.89 -34.21 -11.89
C GLU A 142 -2.91 -35.34 -11.78
N GLN A 143 -4.19 -35.09 -12.08
CA GLN A 143 -5.24 -36.11 -12.03
C GLN A 143 -5.18 -37.11 -13.19
N ARG A 144 -4.61 -36.69 -14.32
CA ARG A 144 -4.50 -37.51 -15.55
C ARG A 144 -3.08 -37.99 -15.84
N THR A 145 -2.11 -37.66 -14.97
CA THR A 145 -0.70 -37.99 -15.16
C THR A 145 -0.21 -37.56 -16.56
N ALA A 146 -0.66 -36.40 -17.02
CA ALA A 146 -0.47 -35.96 -18.41
C ALA A 146 0.18 -34.58 -18.45
N ALA A 147 1.26 -34.45 -19.22
CA ALA A 147 1.88 -33.20 -19.60
C ALA A 147 1.44 -32.79 -21.02
N SER A 148 1.25 -31.50 -21.25
CA SER A 148 0.91 -30.97 -22.58
C SER A 148 1.82 -29.81 -22.92
N LEU A 149 2.54 -29.89 -24.04
CA LEU A 149 3.22 -28.76 -24.69
C LEU A 149 2.23 -28.08 -25.65
N ILE A 150 2.13 -26.76 -25.55
CA ILE A 150 1.23 -25.97 -26.38
C ILE A 150 2.04 -24.84 -27.03
N SER A 151 2.09 -24.83 -28.36
CA SER A 151 2.77 -23.81 -29.15
C SER A 151 2.02 -22.49 -29.03
N ILE A 152 2.75 -21.41 -28.76
CA ILE A 152 2.15 -20.07 -28.57
C ILE A 152 1.48 -19.58 -29.85
N SER A 153 2.04 -19.90 -31.03
CA SER A 153 1.40 -19.60 -32.32
C SER A 153 0.06 -20.31 -32.54
N SER A 154 -0.24 -21.38 -31.79
CA SER A 154 -1.52 -22.08 -31.87
C SER A 154 -2.61 -21.50 -30.96
N THR A 155 -2.25 -20.60 -30.04
CA THR A 155 -3.21 -19.96 -29.12
C THR A 155 -3.75 -18.62 -29.64
N GLY A 156 -3.21 -18.09 -30.74
CA GLY A 156 -3.56 -16.75 -31.24
C GLY A 156 -2.97 -15.59 -30.43
N ALA A 157 -2.00 -15.88 -29.55
CA ALA A 157 -1.31 -14.90 -28.74
C ALA A 157 -0.16 -14.22 -29.49
N ASP A 158 0.14 -12.98 -29.12
CA ASP A 158 1.23 -12.20 -29.72
C ASP A 158 2.58 -12.53 -29.07
N ALA A 159 2.61 -12.67 -27.74
CA ALA A 159 3.84 -12.96 -27.02
C ALA A 159 3.62 -13.66 -25.67
N TYR A 160 4.71 -14.15 -25.08
CA TYR A 160 4.74 -14.69 -23.72
C TYR A 160 5.93 -14.14 -22.93
N VAL A 161 5.80 -14.09 -21.61
CA VAL A 161 6.91 -13.83 -20.68
C VAL A 161 7.05 -15.00 -19.71
N LYS A 162 8.29 -15.34 -19.37
CA LYS A 162 8.60 -16.29 -18.30
C LYS A 162 9.09 -15.53 -17.08
N ILE A 163 8.44 -15.77 -15.95
CA ILE A 163 8.89 -15.28 -14.65
C ILE A 163 9.52 -16.44 -13.90
N ARG A 164 10.81 -16.29 -13.61
CA ARG A 164 11.61 -17.30 -12.93
C ARG A 164 12.06 -16.79 -11.57
N SER A 165 12.28 -17.71 -10.65
CA SER A 165 12.94 -17.45 -9.38
C SER A 165 14.45 -17.25 -9.61
N SER A 166 15.18 -16.74 -8.63
CA SER A 166 16.64 -16.57 -8.66
C SER A 166 17.37 -17.91 -8.82
N THR A 167 16.74 -18.99 -8.38
CA THR A 167 17.18 -20.37 -8.58
C THR A 167 16.79 -20.96 -9.95
N GLY A 168 16.13 -20.18 -10.81
CA GLY A 168 15.73 -20.56 -12.17
C GLY A 168 14.44 -21.37 -12.27
N THR A 169 13.74 -21.58 -11.16
CA THR A 169 12.45 -22.31 -11.12
C THR A 169 11.29 -21.39 -11.51
N ALA A 170 10.12 -21.96 -11.80
CA ALA A 170 8.92 -21.17 -12.09
C ALA A 170 8.52 -20.30 -10.88
N PHE A 171 8.36 -18.99 -11.08
CA PHE A 171 7.90 -18.11 -10.00
C PHE A 171 6.37 -18.09 -9.97
N THR A 172 5.77 -18.81 -9.02
CA THR A 172 4.31 -19.06 -8.96
C THR A 172 3.57 -18.22 -7.89
N ALA A 173 4.29 -17.38 -7.14
CA ALA A 173 3.75 -16.59 -6.03
C ALA A 173 3.19 -15.22 -6.44
N LEU A 174 3.01 -14.95 -7.74
CA LEU A 174 2.41 -13.71 -8.23
C LEU A 174 0.90 -13.86 -8.37
N ASP A 175 0.15 -12.91 -7.83
CA ASP A 175 -1.31 -12.88 -7.95
C ASP A 175 -1.76 -12.54 -9.38
N ALA A 176 -1.05 -11.61 -10.04
CA ALA A 176 -1.24 -11.30 -11.45
C ALA A 176 -0.03 -10.56 -12.05
N ILE A 177 0.02 -10.48 -13.38
CA ILE A 177 0.96 -9.66 -14.13
C ILE A 177 0.17 -8.78 -15.12
N VAL A 178 0.65 -7.58 -15.40
CA VAL A 178 0.05 -6.63 -16.34
C VAL A 178 1.15 -6.04 -17.22
N LEU A 179 0.84 -5.81 -18.50
CA LEU A 179 1.63 -4.91 -19.34
C LEU A 179 0.95 -3.55 -19.38
N LYS A 180 1.70 -2.47 -19.17
CA LYS A 180 1.25 -1.11 -19.48
C LYS A 180 2.03 -0.59 -20.66
N ASP A 181 1.33 -0.05 -21.63
CA ASP A 181 1.99 0.61 -22.75
C ASP A 181 2.43 2.04 -22.41
N SER A 182 3.08 2.71 -23.36
CA SER A 182 3.52 4.11 -23.23
C SER A 182 2.38 5.13 -22.99
N GLU A 183 1.12 4.73 -23.19
CA GLU A 183 -0.08 5.55 -22.96
C GLU A 183 -0.79 5.17 -21.65
N ASN A 184 -0.17 4.34 -20.81
CA ASN A 184 -0.71 3.77 -19.56
C ASN A 184 -1.94 2.86 -19.74
N LEU A 185 -2.21 2.37 -20.95
CA LEU A 185 -3.27 1.39 -21.17
C LEU A 185 -2.82 0.03 -20.63
N SER A 186 -3.62 -0.54 -19.74
CA SER A 186 -3.33 -1.80 -19.06
C SER A 186 -3.82 -2.98 -19.89
N MET A 187 -2.92 -3.90 -20.19
CA MET A 187 -3.18 -5.16 -20.87
C MET A 187 -3.01 -6.30 -19.87
N VAL A 188 -4.10 -7.03 -19.65
CA VAL A 188 -4.14 -8.20 -18.78
C VAL A 188 -3.84 -9.44 -19.63
N PRO A 189 -3.03 -10.39 -19.14
CA PRO A 189 -2.74 -11.62 -19.87
C PRO A 189 -4.02 -12.38 -20.21
N GLN A 190 -4.05 -13.03 -21.38
CA GLN A 190 -5.18 -13.87 -21.79
C GLN A 190 -5.40 -15.07 -20.85
N GLN A 191 -4.36 -15.49 -20.14
CA GLN A 191 -4.41 -16.61 -19.20
C GLN A 191 -3.45 -16.37 -18.02
N GLU A 192 -3.96 -16.54 -16.80
CA GLU A 192 -3.19 -16.40 -15.56
C GLU A 192 -2.14 -17.51 -15.42
N GLY A 193 -0.97 -17.14 -14.88
CA GLY A 193 0.29 -17.87 -14.93
C GLY A 193 0.18 -19.40 -14.88
N PHE A 194 0.72 -20.05 -15.91
CA PHE A 194 0.87 -21.51 -15.90
C PHE A 194 1.80 -21.94 -14.74
N LYS A 195 1.70 -23.19 -14.30
CA LYS A 195 2.56 -23.75 -13.24
C LYS A 195 4.07 -23.65 -13.55
N ASP A 196 4.44 -23.37 -14.81
CA ASP A 196 5.83 -23.16 -15.27
C ASP A 196 6.30 -21.68 -15.24
N GLY A 197 5.47 -20.77 -14.72
CA GLY A 197 5.78 -19.34 -14.60
C GLY A 197 5.62 -18.54 -15.90
N THR A 198 4.98 -19.14 -16.93
CA THR A 198 4.72 -18.48 -18.21
C THR A 198 3.40 -17.70 -18.19
N TRP A 199 3.42 -16.49 -18.73
CA TRP A 199 2.26 -15.62 -18.91
C TRP A 199 2.16 -15.21 -20.38
N VAL A 200 0.94 -15.19 -20.93
CA VAL A 200 0.71 -15.02 -22.37
C VAL A 200 -0.14 -13.77 -22.62
N PHE A 201 0.26 -12.97 -23.61
CA PHE A 201 -0.35 -11.69 -23.97
C PHE A 201 -0.79 -11.66 -25.43
N ASP A 202 -1.90 -10.96 -25.70
CA ASP A 202 -2.40 -10.60 -27.03
C ASP A 202 -2.57 -9.07 -27.13
N GLY A 203 -2.89 -8.58 -28.33
CA GLY A 203 -3.15 -7.17 -28.60
C GLY A 203 -1.90 -6.30 -28.60
N LEU A 204 -0.70 -6.88 -28.70
CA LEU A 204 0.55 -6.11 -28.65
C LEU A 204 0.80 -5.39 -29.97
N THR A 205 0.86 -4.06 -29.90
CA THR A 205 1.22 -3.21 -31.04
C THR A 205 2.74 -3.25 -31.28
N PRO A 206 3.21 -3.64 -32.49
CA PRO A 206 4.63 -3.61 -32.84
C PRO A 206 5.25 -2.23 -32.69
N TYR A 207 6.51 -2.21 -32.26
CA TYR A 207 7.36 -1.03 -32.05
C TYR A 207 6.85 -0.07 -30.96
N ARG A 208 5.92 -0.51 -30.11
CA ARG A 208 5.45 0.22 -28.92
C ARG A 208 6.26 -0.21 -27.68
N ASP A 209 6.48 0.73 -26.76
CA ASP A 209 7.14 0.48 -25.48
C ASP A 209 6.13 -0.02 -24.44
N TYR A 210 6.55 -1.04 -23.69
CA TYR A 210 5.77 -1.66 -22.63
C TYR A 210 6.55 -1.77 -21.33
N THR A 211 5.83 -1.64 -20.22
CA THR A 211 6.27 -1.93 -18.86
C THR A 211 5.56 -3.17 -18.35
N LEU A 212 6.33 -4.19 -17.99
CA LEU A 212 5.83 -5.38 -17.30
C LEU A 212 5.71 -5.10 -15.81
N LEU A 213 4.56 -5.41 -15.22
CA LEU A 213 4.22 -5.10 -13.84
C LEU A 213 3.72 -6.37 -13.14
N ALA A 214 4.22 -6.67 -11.95
CA ALA A 214 3.62 -7.64 -11.05
C ALA A 214 2.52 -6.98 -10.21
N LYS A 215 1.33 -7.56 -10.18
CA LYS A 215 0.31 -7.23 -9.19
C LYS A 215 0.56 -8.04 -7.92
N SER A 216 0.62 -7.31 -6.81
CA SER A 216 0.72 -7.86 -5.47
C SER A 216 -0.45 -7.35 -4.61
N PRO A 217 -0.68 -7.91 -3.41
CA PRO A 217 -1.65 -7.37 -2.46
C PRO A 217 -1.37 -5.93 -2.05
N PHE A 218 -0.18 -5.41 -2.42
CA PHE A 218 0.36 -4.11 -2.00
C PHE A 218 0.56 -3.13 -3.18
N GLY A 219 0.11 -3.45 -4.40
CA GLY A 219 0.19 -2.60 -5.60
C GLY A 219 0.92 -3.23 -6.79
N GLU A 220 1.09 -2.43 -7.87
CA GLU A 220 1.80 -2.83 -9.09
C GLU A 220 3.31 -2.52 -8.99
N VAL A 221 4.15 -3.54 -9.20
CA VAL A 221 5.63 -3.44 -9.12
C VAL A 221 6.23 -3.60 -10.52
N PRO A 222 6.98 -2.61 -11.05
CA PRO A 222 7.60 -2.73 -12.37
C PRO A 222 8.73 -3.76 -12.36
N LEU A 223 8.69 -4.67 -13.33
CA LEU A 223 9.60 -5.80 -13.49
C LEU A 223 10.58 -5.61 -14.64
N ALA A 224 10.11 -5.07 -15.77
CA ALA A 224 10.91 -4.88 -16.98
C ALA A 224 10.31 -3.80 -17.88
N HIS A 225 11.16 -3.16 -18.69
CA HIS A 225 10.75 -2.27 -19.76
C HIS A 225 11.32 -2.80 -21.09
N PHE A 226 10.50 -2.81 -22.15
CA PHE A 226 10.93 -3.30 -23.45
C PHE A 226 10.11 -2.71 -24.60
N THR A 227 10.72 -2.61 -25.77
CA THR A 227 10.01 -2.32 -27.03
C THR A 227 9.59 -3.63 -27.69
N TYR A 228 8.29 -3.83 -27.90
CA TYR A 228 7.81 -5.03 -28.59
C TYR A 228 8.16 -4.96 -30.08
N LYS A 229 8.69 -6.05 -30.66
CA LYS A 229 8.98 -6.13 -32.10
C LYS A 229 8.04 -7.12 -32.74
N GLU A 230 7.71 -6.87 -34.01
CA GLU A 230 6.87 -7.78 -34.79
C GLU A 230 7.47 -9.20 -34.79
N ASN A 231 6.63 -10.21 -34.52
CA ASN A 231 7.01 -11.63 -34.38
C ASN A 231 7.94 -11.96 -33.20
N LEU A 232 8.11 -11.07 -32.22
CA LEU A 232 8.85 -11.37 -30.99
C LEU A 232 7.98 -12.19 -30.03
N LEU A 233 7.94 -13.50 -30.21
CA LEU A 233 7.12 -14.37 -29.37
C LEU A 233 7.57 -14.38 -27.90
N GLY A 234 8.87 -14.36 -27.63
CA GLY A 234 9.42 -14.36 -26.26
C GLY A 234 9.78 -12.96 -25.78
N LEU A 235 9.09 -12.48 -24.75
CA LEU A 235 9.45 -11.26 -24.02
C LEU A 235 10.64 -11.53 -23.07
N PRO A 236 11.32 -10.47 -22.57
CA PRO A 236 12.44 -10.64 -21.65
C PRO A 236 12.06 -11.49 -20.43
N THR A 237 12.81 -12.58 -20.21
CA THR A 237 12.63 -13.40 -19.00
C THR A 237 12.98 -12.56 -17.78
N VAL A 238 12.07 -12.51 -16.80
CA VAL A 238 12.30 -11.79 -15.55
C VAL A 238 12.67 -12.80 -14.47
N THR A 239 13.76 -12.51 -13.77
CA THR A 239 14.19 -13.28 -12.60
C THR A 239 13.87 -12.50 -11.34
N LEU A 240 13.07 -13.10 -10.46
CA LEU A 240 12.65 -12.55 -9.16
C LEU A 240 13.28 -13.36 -8.02
N PRO A 241 13.58 -12.77 -6.86
CA PRO A 241 14.07 -13.52 -5.70
C PRO A 241 13.01 -14.53 -5.22
N ASP A 242 13.44 -15.71 -4.77
CA ASP A 242 12.59 -16.87 -4.42
C ASP A 242 11.54 -16.59 -3.32
N GLN A 243 11.76 -15.52 -2.55
CA GLN A 243 10.81 -14.87 -1.67
C GLN A 243 10.93 -13.37 -1.93
N TRP A 244 9.90 -12.57 -1.66
CA TRP A 244 10.11 -11.13 -1.47
C TRP A 244 10.90 -10.95 -0.16
N GLU A 245 12.21 -11.18 -0.23
CA GLU A 245 13.09 -11.07 0.94
C GLU A 245 12.91 -9.71 1.59
N VAL A 246 12.98 -9.70 2.91
CA VAL A 246 12.97 -8.46 3.69
C VAL A 246 14.11 -7.59 3.18
N GLN A 247 13.77 -6.49 2.53
CA GLN A 247 14.76 -5.59 1.91
C GLN A 247 15.31 -4.60 2.92
N VAL A 248 14.46 -4.19 3.87
CA VAL A 248 14.84 -3.37 5.01
C VAL A 248 14.23 -3.99 6.26
N LYS A 249 15.04 -4.18 7.28
CA LYS A 249 14.61 -4.57 8.61
C LYS A 249 15.02 -3.46 9.57
N GLY A 250 14.25 -3.24 10.62
CA GLY A 250 14.69 -2.32 11.65
C GLY A 250 13.94 -2.43 12.94
N THR A 251 14.33 -1.58 13.88
CA THR A 251 13.70 -1.43 15.19
C THR A 251 13.15 -0.03 15.37
N VAL A 252 12.03 0.09 16.09
CA VAL A 252 11.54 1.35 16.64
C VAL A 252 11.73 1.31 18.14
N VAL A 253 12.55 2.23 18.64
CA VAL A 253 12.95 2.29 20.05
C VAL A 253 12.74 3.67 20.65
N ASP A 254 12.66 3.73 21.97
CA ASP A 254 12.60 4.96 22.75
C ASP A 254 13.98 5.49 23.16
N GLU A 255 13.99 6.55 23.98
CA GLU A 255 15.19 7.18 24.53
C GLU A 255 16.09 6.28 25.38
N LYS A 256 15.57 5.15 25.87
CA LYS A 256 16.31 4.14 26.63
C LYS A 256 16.70 2.94 25.78
N GLY A 257 16.33 2.92 24.50
CA GLY A 257 16.51 1.78 23.61
C GLY A 257 15.46 0.68 23.77
N GLU A 258 14.37 0.95 24.51
CA GLU A 258 13.28 0.00 24.69
C GLU A 258 12.38 -0.02 23.45
N ALA A 259 11.95 -1.22 23.05
CA ALA A 259 11.07 -1.41 21.90
C ALA A 259 9.73 -0.69 22.07
N ILE A 260 9.18 -0.12 20.99
CA ILE A 260 7.85 0.51 20.98
C ILE A 260 6.90 -0.24 20.04
N PRO A 261 6.27 -1.35 20.51
CA PRO A 261 5.30 -2.11 19.74
C PRO A 261 4.12 -1.30 19.23
N GLY A 262 3.52 -1.74 18.13
CA GLY A 262 2.33 -1.13 17.56
C GLY A 262 2.59 0.12 16.71
N SER A 263 3.73 0.80 16.89
CA SER A 263 4.14 1.96 16.08
C SER A 263 3.99 1.73 14.57
N LYS A 264 3.70 2.79 13.81
CA LYS A 264 3.60 2.76 12.35
C LYS A 264 4.86 3.30 11.71
N VAL A 265 5.51 2.52 10.85
CA VAL A 265 6.66 2.94 10.05
C VAL A 265 6.19 3.30 8.65
N PHE A 266 6.52 4.50 8.21
CA PHE A 266 6.20 5.02 6.90
C PHE A 266 7.45 5.07 6.03
N VAL A 267 7.33 4.61 4.78
CA VAL A 267 8.38 4.71 3.76
C VAL A 267 7.80 5.40 2.53
N THR A 268 8.49 6.44 2.05
CA THR A 268 8.06 7.21 0.88
C THR A 268 9.20 7.36 -0.12
N ASP A 269 8.88 7.27 -1.42
CA ASP A 269 9.83 7.69 -2.46
C ASP A 269 9.94 9.21 -2.44
N SER A 270 11.16 9.68 -2.21
CA SER A 270 11.50 11.10 -2.05
C SER A 270 11.34 11.95 -3.31
N ALA A 271 11.37 11.34 -4.50
CA ALA A 271 11.37 12.07 -5.76
C ALA A 271 9.94 12.32 -6.30
N TYR A 272 8.96 11.51 -5.88
CA TYR A 272 7.64 11.52 -6.51
C TYR A 272 6.44 11.46 -5.56
N GLU A 273 6.59 11.17 -4.25
CA GLU A 273 5.50 10.98 -3.27
C GLU A 273 4.38 9.99 -3.68
N GLN A 274 4.46 9.36 -4.86
CA GLN A 274 3.48 8.41 -5.39
C GLN A 274 3.55 7.05 -4.69
N PHE A 275 4.70 6.72 -4.10
CA PHE A 275 4.88 5.53 -3.30
C PHE A 275 4.88 5.91 -1.82
N ARG A 276 3.87 5.46 -1.07
CA ARG A 276 3.82 5.52 0.40
C ARG A 276 3.45 4.14 0.92
N ARG A 277 4.28 3.63 1.83
CA ARG A 277 4.04 2.36 2.53
C ARG A 277 3.94 2.60 4.03
N GLU A 278 3.07 1.86 4.68
CA GLU A 278 2.92 1.80 6.13
C GLU A 278 3.18 0.36 6.60
N VAL A 279 3.95 0.21 7.68
CA VAL A 279 4.25 -1.08 8.33
C VAL A 279 4.00 -0.95 9.82
N THR A 280 3.38 -1.96 10.43
CA THR A 280 3.16 -1.97 11.88
C THR A 280 4.31 -2.69 12.58
N VAL A 281 4.82 -2.09 13.64
CA VAL A 281 5.90 -2.62 14.48
C VAL A 281 5.37 -3.71 15.39
N ASN A 282 6.06 -4.85 15.45
CA ASN A 282 5.65 -5.99 16.27
C ASN A 282 5.98 -5.83 17.76
N GLU A 283 5.63 -6.81 18.59
CA GLU A 283 5.90 -6.83 20.04
C GLU A 283 7.38 -6.72 20.42
N ALA A 284 8.30 -7.11 19.53
CA ALA A 284 9.74 -6.99 19.74
C ALA A 284 10.29 -5.63 19.28
N GLY A 285 9.44 -4.68 18.87
CA GLY A 285 9.87 -3.40 18.33
C GLY A 285 10.39 -3.47 16.90
N VAL A 286 10.24 -4.61 16.22
CA VAL A 286 10.83 -4.85 14.89
C VAL A 286 9.83 -4.56 13.77
N PHE A 287 10.32 -3.95 12.69
CA PHE A 287 9.61 -3.79 11.41
C PHE A 287 10.39 -4.40 10.25
N GLN A 288 9.66 -4.72 9.17
CA GLN A 288 10.21 -5.26 7.92
C GLN A 288 9.52 -4.61 6.72
N ILE A 289 10.30 -4.24 5.72
CA ILE A 289 9.83 -3.63 4.48
C ILE A 289 10.30 -4.48 3.30
N THR A 290 9.40 -4.64 2.33
CA THR A 290 9.64 -5.32 1.06
C THR A 290 9.32 -4.37 -0.11
N SER A 291 9.44 -4.85 -1.35
CA SER A 291 8.88 -4.17 -2.54
C SER A 291 9.43 -2.77 -2.87
N LEU A 292 10.57 -2.39 -2.32
CA LEU A 292 11.39 -1.26 -2.73
C LEU A 292 12.09 -1.57 -4.06
N VAL A 293 12.19 -0.54 -4.89
CA VAL A 293 12.82 -0.58 -6.21
C VAL A 293 14.30 -0.24 -6.06
N PRO A 294 15.22 -1.12 -6.50
CA PRO A 294 16.66 -0.86 -6.47
C PRO A 294 17.03 0.47 -7.15
N GLY A 295 17.89 1.26 -6.51
CA GLY A 295 18.35 2.54 -7.03
C GLY A 295 17.47 3.75 -6.70
N ASN A 296 16.25 3.54 -6.20
CA ASN A 296 15.39 4.64 -5.75
C ASN A 296 15.84 5.20 -4.39
N PHE A 297 15.57 6.50 -4.19
CA PHE A 297 15.87 7.22 -2.95
C PHE A 297 14.62 7.30 -2.07
N TYR A 298 14.72 6.75 -0.86
CA TYR A 298 13.60 6.61 0.07
C TYR A 298 13.82 7.44 1.33
N ARG A 299 12.71 7.96 1.86
CA ARG A 299 12.58 8.51 3.22
C ARG A 299 11.82 7.52 4.09
N ILE A 300 12.27 7.32 5.32
CA ILE A 300 11.63 6.44 6.30
C ILE A 300 11.56 7.11 7.67
N TYR A 301 10.41 6.98 8.34
CA TYR A 301 10.16 7.46 9.71
C TYR A 301 9.10 6.60 10.39
N ALA A 302 9.00 6.68 11.72
CA ALA A 302 7.97 6.00 12.51
C ALA A 302 7.07 6.99 13.24
N GLU A 303 5.83 6.62 13.48
CA GLU A 303 4.86 7.31 14.34
C GLU A 303 4.43 6.34 15.46
N PRO A 304 4.40 6.75 16.74
CA PRO A 304 3.99 5.88 17.83
C PRO A 304 2.50 5.60 17.75
N VAL A 305 2.10 4.34 17.96
CA VAL A 305 0.71 3.98 18.24
C VAL A 305 0.60 3.80 19.75
N ASN A 306 -0.34 4.51 20.38
CA ASN A 306 -0.69 4.37 21.81
C ASN A 306 0.37 4.77 22.87
N ARG A 307 1.55 5.30 22.52
CA ARG A 307 2.53 5.78 23.54
C ARG A 307 2.04 7.01 24.32
N LEU A 308 1.13 7.79 23.74
CA LEU A 308 0.68 9.08 24.32
C LEU A 308 -0.41 8.92 25.40
N SER A 309 -1.13 7.81 25.45
CA SER A 309 -2.11 7.54 26.51
C SER A 309 -1.46 7.24 27.87
N ASP A 310 -0.20 6.82 27.90
CA ASP A 310 0.53 6.56 29.16
C ASP A 310 1.19 7.82 29.73
N VAL A 311 1.52 8.79 28.86
CA VAL A 311 2.13 10.08 29.24
C VAL A 311 1.07 11.08 29.73
N LEU A 312 -0.14 11.00 29.16
CA LEU A 312 -1.30 11.77 29.57
C LEU A 312 -2.06 10.89 30.58
N GLU A 313 -2.04 11.21 31.87
CA GLU A 313 -2.76 10.47 32.95
C GLU A 313 -4.30 10.41 32.78
N ASP A 314 -4.82 10.61 31.58
CA ASP A 314 -6.23 10.76 31.23
C ASP A 314 -6.55 9.80 30.08
N SER A 315 -6.83 8.54 30.45
CA SER A 315 -7.14 7.37 29.61
C SER A 315 -8.28 7.51 28.58
N ALA A 316 -8.87 8.70 28.44
CA ALA A 316 -10.11 8.95 27.68
C ALA A 316 -9.90 9.64 26.31
N LEU A 317 -8.66 9.96 25.91
CA LEU A 317 -8.41 10.68 24.66
C LEU A 317 -8.06 9.71 23.51
N PRO A 318 -8.77 9.75 22.37
CA PRO A 318 -8.41 8.95 21.20
C PRO A 318 -7.06 9.42 20.64
N VAL A 319 -6.06 8.53 20.70
CA VAL A 319 -4.64 8.77 20.40
C VAL A 319 -4.35 8.84 18.89
N ASN A 320 -5.35 8.57 18.04
CA ASN A 320 -5.17 8.33 16.60
C ASN A 320 -4.81 9.57 15.76
N GLU A 321 -4.69 10.76 16.33
CA GLU A 321 -4.45 11.99 15.56
C GLU A 321 -3.12 12.69 15.89
N LEU A 322 -2.40 12.22 16.91
CA LEU A 322 -1.17 12.83 17.39
C LEU A 322 0.04 12.37 16.56
N ARG A 323 0.60 13.24 15.70
CA ARG A 323 1.76 12.93 14.84
C ARG A 323 3.09 13.27 15.50
N MET A 324 3.82 12.26 15.96
CA MET A 324 5.15 12.42 16.50
C MET A 324 6.08 11.53 15.69
N ASN A 325 6.90 12.12 14.83
CA ASN A 325 7.71 11.34 13.92
C ASN A 325 9.04 11.00 14.59
N SER A 326 9.55 9.80 14.33
CA SER A 326 10.94 9.46 14.60
C SER A 326 11.87 10.39 13.82
N ASN A 327 13.17 10.26 14.06
CA ASN A 327 14.16 10.72 13.10
C ASN A 327 13.83 10.21 11.69
N VAL A 328 13.82 11.12 10.71
CA VAL A 328 13.72 10.74 9.30
C VAL A 328 15.09 10.20 8.87
N ARG A 329 15.09 8.99 8.30
CA ARG A 329 16.26 8.43 7.63
C ARG A 329 16.04 8.47 6.12
N GLU A 330 17.12 8.72 5.40
CA GLU A 330 17.15 8.76 3.94
C GLU A 330 18.15 7.71 3.45
N PHE A 331 17.76 6.91 2.45
CA PHE A 331 18.64 5.88 1.89
C PHE A 331 18.31 5.56 0.44
N VAL A 332 19.32 5.10 -0.31
CA VAL A 332 19.12 4.49 -1.63
C VAL A 332 19.01 2.98 -1.44
N TYR A 333 17.92 2.36 -1.87
CA TYR A 333 17.79 0.92 -1.75
C TYR A 333 18.74 0.21 -2.71
N ARG A 334 19.55 -0.72 -2.19
CA ARG A 334 20.46 -1.57 -2.96
C ARG A 334 20.10 -3.05 -2.71
N PRO A 335 20.02 -3.88 -3.76
CA PRO A 335 19.53 -5.26 -3.66
C PRO A 335 20.56 -6.26 -3.15
N ASP A 336 21.79 -5.81 -2.88
CA ASP A 336 22.93 -6.64 -2.46
C ASP A 336 22.99 -6.88 -0.94
N ALA A 337 22.21 -6.15 -0.13
CA ALA A 337 22.12 -6.38 1.31
C ALA A 337 20.78 -5.92 1.91
N VAL A 338 20.29 -6.64 2.92
CA VAL A 338 19.20 -6.17 3.79
C VAL A 338 19.69 -4.95 4.54
N SER A 339 19.01 -3.81 4.38
CA SER A 339 19.35 -2.61 5.13
C SER A 339 18.80 -2.72 6.56
N GLU A 340 19.68 -2.68 7.56
CA GLU A 340 19.27 -2.59 8.97
C GLU A 340 19.17 -1.13 9.40
N LEU A 341 18.01 -0.76 9.96
CA LEU A 341 17.72 0.60 10.41
C LEU A 341 17.24 0.62 11.85
N GLU A 342 17.66 1.63 12.60
CA GLU A 342 17.06 1.95 13.90
C GLU A 342 16.39 3.32 13.80
N LEU A 343 15.09 3.33 14.13
CA LEU A 343 14.26 4.52 14.20
C LEU A 343 14.02 4.86 15.66
N PHE A 344 14.39 6.07 16.02
CA PHE A 344 14.34 6.61 17.36
C PHE A 344 13.14 7.53 17.49
N LEU A 345 12.20 7.17 18.36
CA LEU A 345 11.12 8.05 18.75
C LEU A 345 11.58 8.94 19.91
N PRO A 346 11.68 10.27 19.71
CA PRO A 346 12.15 11.16 20.76
C PRO A 346 11.23 11.10 22.00
N PRO A 347 11.74 11.44 23.19
CA PRO A 347 10.90 11.56 24.37
C PRO A 347 9.89 12.69 24.18
N VAL A 348 8.75 12.59 24.86
CA VAL A 348 7.86 13.74 25.01
C VAL A 348 8.53 14.72 25.97
N ASP A 349 9.00 15.84 25.44
CA ASP A 349 9.73 16.85 26.18
C ASP A 349 8.76 17.73 26.98
N VAL A 350 7.70 18.20 26.30
CA VAL A 350 6.71 19.10 26.89
C VAL A 350 5.32 18.65 26.49
N SER A 351 4.39 18.68 27.45
CA SER A 351 2.95 18.48 27.21
C SER A 351 2.12 19.55 27.90
N GLY A 352 0.94 19.86 27.35
CA GLY A 352 -0.01 20.80 27.94
C GLY A 352 -1.41 20.67 27.35
N LYS A 353 -2.32 21.54 27.78
CA LYS A 353 -3.70 21.64 27.27
C LYS A 353 -4.00 23.08 26.87
N VAL A 354 -4.82 23.27 25.84
CA VAL A 354 -5.47 24.55 25.57
C VAL A 354 -6.94 24.43 25.93
N VAL A 355 -7.41 25.31 26.81
CA VAL A 355 -8.76 25.27 27.37
C VAL A 355 -9.48 26.60 27.18
N ASP A 356 -10.80 26.58 27.09
CA ASP A 356 -11.60 27.79 27.22
C ASP A 356 -11.65 28.29 28.68
N SER A 357 -12.32 29.42 28.90
CA SER A 357 -12.49 30.01 30.24
C SER A 357 -13.27 29.14 31.24
N THR A 358 -13.93 28.08 30.79
CA THR A 358 -14.63 27.10 31.64
C THR A 358 -13.79 25.87 31.93
N GLY A 359 -12.56 25.80 31.40
CA GLY A 359 -11.69 24.64 31.50
C GLY A 359 -11.99 23.54 30.47
N ARG A 360 -12.89 23.79 29.50
CA ARG A 360 -13.17 22.82 28.44
C ARG A 360 -12.00 22.81 27.45
N PRO A 361 -11.47 21.64 27.09
CA PRO A 361 -10.35 21.56 26.16
C PRO A 361 -10.77 21.86 24.72
N LEU A 362 -9.89 22.52 23.99
CA LEU A 362 -10.11 22.95 22.60
C LEU A 362 -9.13 22.30 21.63
N VAL A 363 -9.52 22.23 20.36
CA VAL A 363 -8.62 21.84 19.27
C VAL A 363 -7.90 23.09 18.78
N VAL A 364 -6.57 23.06 18.72
CA VAL A 364 -5.78 24.21 18.29
C VAL A 364 -4.65 23.83 17.35
N GLN A 365 -4.24 24.77 16.51
CA GLN A 365 -2.91 24.75 15.90
C GLN A 365 -2.00 25.66 16.71
N ALA A 366 -0.79 25.20 16.97
CA ALA A 366 0.25 25.99 17.61
C ALA A 366 1.58 25.80 16.89
N SER A 367 2.49 26.76 17.05
CA SER A 367 3.86 26.66 16.59
C SER A 367 4.83 26.89 17.74
N ILE A 368 5.92 26.12 17.76
CA ILE A 368 7.01 26.32 18.73
C ILE A 368 8.29 26.69 17.98
N GLN A 369 8.97 27.73 18.47
CA GLN A 369 10.20 28.27 17.89
C GLN A 369 11.30 28.32 18.95
N ASN A 370 12.52 27.88 18.60
CA ASN A 370 13.71 28.09 19.43
C ASN A 370 14.14 29.57 19.33
N MET A 371 14.30 30.23 20.48
CA MET A 371 14.63 31.64 20.64
C MET A 371 16.07 31.88 21.16
N THR A 372 16.85 30.83 21.42
CA THR A 372 18.22 30.95 21.93
C THR A 372 19.15 31.61 20.90
N PRO A 373 19.85 32.71 21.24
CA PRO A 373 20.80 33.36 20.33
C PRO A 373 21.95 32.42 19.94
N GLY A 374 22.14 32.18 18.64
CA GLY A 374 23.19 31.30 18.13
C GLY A 374 22.83 29.80 18.12
N GLY A 375 21.61 29.44 18.52
CA GLY A 375 21.09 28.08 18.35
C GLY A 375 21.09 27.69 16.86
N ILE A 376 21.90 26.69 16.50
CA ILE A 376 21.93 26.15 15.14
C ILE A 376 20.55 25.54 14.84
N GLY A 377 19.98 25.95 13.70
CA GLY A 377 18.59 25.74 13.32
C GLY A 377 18.01 24.37 13.67
N LYS A 378 16.87 24.39 14.36
CA LYS A 378 15.85 23.33 14.33
C LYS A 378 14.47 24.01 14.16
N PRO A 379 13.57 23.41 13.37
CA PRO A 379 12.49 24.10 12.68
C PRO A 379 11.39 24.59 13.62
N ARG A 380 10.58 25.53 13.12
CA ARG A 380 9.22 25.78 13.59
C ARG A 380 8.49 24.44 13.65
N LEU A 381 8.32 23.89 14.86
CA LEU A 381 7.51 22.69 15.07
C LEU A 381 6.06 23.13 15.06
N GLU A 382 5.33 22.78 13.99
CA GLU A 382 3.88 22.88 14.00
C GLU A 382 3.32 21.78 14.87
N VAL A 383 2.77 22.18 16.00
CA VAL A 383 2.09 21.28 16.93
C VAL A 383 0.59 21.39 16.61
N GLN A 384 0.05 20.38 15.96
CA GLN A 384 -1.40 20.24 15.85
C GLN A 384 -1.91 19.59 17.13
N ALA A 385 -2.57 20.37 17.98
CA ALA A 385 -3.24 19.89 19.17
C ALA A 385 -4.66 19.46 18.77
N ASN A 386 -4.76 18.31 18.12
CA ASN A 386 -6.01 17.76 17.61
C ASN A 386 -6.81 16.98 18.66
N SER A 387 -6.26 16.71 19.85
CA SER A 387 -6.96 15.92 20.87
C SER A 387 -6.85 16.50 22.28
N LYS A 388 -7.43 17.68 22.54
CA LYS A 388 -7.62 18.23 23.91
C LYS A 388 -6.34 18.47 24.74
N ALA A 389 -5.17 18.18 24.16
CA ALA A 389 -3.82 18.30 24.70
C ALA A 389 -2.83 18.45 23.53
N TYR A 390 -1.64 18.98 23.81
CA TYR A 390 -0.53 19.10 22.87
C TYR A 390 0.74 18.52 23.49
N TYR A 391 1.68 18.08 22.64
CA TYR A 391 3.00 17.63 23.05
C TYR A 391 4.07 18.13 22.07
N VAL A 392 5.31 18.15 22.56
CA VAL A 392 6.49 18.66 21.87
C VAL A 392 7.63 17.70 22.17
N ALA A 393 8.44 17.42 21.16
CA ALA A 393 9.60 16.54 21.28
C ALA A 393 10.78 17.09 20.47
N GLY A 394 11.99 16.67 20.81
CA GLY A 394 13.24 17.15 20.21
C GLY A 394 13.73 18.51 20.72
N LEU A 395 13.25 18.97 21.88
CA LEU A 395 13.72 20.17 22.56
C LEU A 395 15.08 19.90 23.21
N ALA A 396 15.99 20.86 23.13
CA ALA A 396 17.30 20.80 23.76
C ALA A 396 17.23 21.45 25.15
N GLU A 397 17.73 20.73 26.16
CA GLU A 397 17.74 21.18 27.55
C GLU A 397 18.50 22.51 27.68
N GLY A 398 17.93 23.45 28.43
CA GLY A 398 18.50 24.78 28.68
C GLY A 398 18.22 25.80 27.57
N GLU A 399 17.67 25.39 26.44
CA GLU A 399 17.28 26.31 25.35
C GLU A 399 15.95 27.02 25.65
N THR A 400 15.80 28.24 25.13
CA THR A 400 14.56 29.02 25.27
C THR A 400 13.67 28.81 24.07
N TYR A 401 12.39 28.53 24.31
CA TYR A 401 11.37 28.30 23.29
C TYR A 401 10.20 29.26 23.45
N GLU A 402 9.57 29.62 22.33
CA GLU A 402 8.32 30.37 22.29
C GLU A 402 7.22 29.51 21.65
N MET A 403 6.10 29.34 22.34
CA MET A 403 4.89 28.70 21.84
C MET A 403 3.84 29.74 21.48
N THR A 404 3.32 29.67 20.26
CA THR A 404 2.28 30.54 19.74
C THR A 404 1.10 29.72 19.27
N VAL A 405 -0.10 29.94 19.83
CA VAL A 405 -1.34 29.36 19.33
C VAL A 405 -1.77 30.15 18.09
N THR A 406 -1.84 29.50 16.94
CA THR A 406 -2.10 30.12 15.64
C THR A 406 -3.56 30.03 15.20
N SER A 407 -4.28 29.02 15.66
CA SER A 407 -5.73 28.90 15.43
C SER A 407 -6.39 28.08 16.54
N VAL A 408 -7.66 28.36 16.80
CA VAL A 408 -8.49 27.62 17.75
C VAL A 408 -9.77 27.21 17.02
N THR A 409 -10.19 25.97 17.19
CA THR A 409 -11.43 25.45 16.63
C THR A 409 -12.14 24.61 17.68
N ASN A 410 -13.45 24.80 17.79
CA ASN A 410 -14.29 23.86 18.54
C ASN A 410 -14.97 22.91 17.54
N PRO A 411 -14.61 21.61 17.51
CA PRO A 411 -15.20 20.68 16.55
C PRO A 411 -16.69 20.39 16.82
N GLU A 412 -17.17 20.60 18.05
CA GLU A 412 -18.57 20.33 18.42
C GLU A 412 -19.50 21.45 17.97
N THR A 413 -19.01 22.68 17.96
CA THR A 413 -19.87 23.84 17.70
C THR A 413 -19.52 24.54 16.38
N LEU A 414 -18.27 24.46 15.88
CA LEU A 414 -17.71 25.12 14.67
C LEU A 414 -17.95 26.64 14.56
N ILE A 415 -18.69 27.21 15.50
CA ILE A 415 -19.23 28.57 15.46
C ILE A 415 -18.66 29.48 16.56
N GLU A 416 -17.93 28.90 17.50
CA GLU A 416 -17.27 29.65 18.56
C GLU A 416 -15.98 30.31 18.05
N GLN A 417 -15.78 31.58 18.41
CA GLN A 417 -14.63 32.41 18.12
C GLN A 417 -13.86 32.63 19.41
N TYR A 418 -12.54 32.62 19.30
CA TYR A 418 -11.63 32.68 20.43
C TYR A 418 -10.59 33.76 20.22
N GLU A 419 -10.27 34.49 21.29
CA GLU A 419 -9.12 35.39 21.33
C GLU A 419 -7.85 34.53 21.47
N LEU A 420 -6.93 34.66 20.51
CA LEU A 420 -5.65 33.96 20.57
C LEU A 420 -4.83 34.49 21.76
N PRO A 421 -4.23 33.60 22.57
CA PRO A 421 -3.42 33.99 23.71
C PRO A 421 -2.10 34.62 23.23
N LYS A 422 -1.45 35.38 24.11
CA LYS A 422 -0.08 35.85 23.85
C LYS A 422 0.87 34.65 23.76
N PRO A 423 1.96 34.73 22.95
CA PRO A 423 2.99 33.71 22.93
C PRO A 423 3.56 33.44 24.32
N VAL A 424 3.82 32.17 24.62
CA VAL A 424 4.35 31.70 25.90
C VAL A 424 5.80 31.30 25.71
N GLN A 425 6.72 31.99 26.39
CA GLN A 425 8.13 31.65 26.40
C GLN A 425 8.49 30.77 27.60
N PHE A 426 9.32 29.75 27.39
CA PHE A 426 9.80 28.85 28.43
C PHE A 426 11.21 28.35 28.12
N VAL A 427 12.01 28.10 29.16
CA VAL A 427 13.29 27.39 29.05
C VAL A 427 13.01 25.91 29.22
N TYR A 428 13.41 25.07 28.27
CA TYR A 428 13.14 23.65 28.37
C TYR A 428 14.03 22.98 29.42
N LEU A 429 13.41 22.21 30.32
CA LEU A 429 14.07 21.30 31.25
C LEU A 429 13.39 19.92 31.14
N PRO A 430 14.15 18.81 31.17
CA PRO A 430 13.58 17.46 31.06
C PRO A 430 12.43 17.22 32.05
N GLY A 431 11.31 16.70 31.53
CA GLY A 431 10.11 16.39 32.32
C GLY A 431 9.23 17.60 32.66
N MET A 432 9.48 18.78 32.07
CA MET A 432 8.64 19.97 32.26
C MET A 432 7.23 19.77 31.68
N ARG A 433 6.21 20.10 32.48
CA ARG A 433 4.82 20.23 32.02
C ARG A 433 4.46 21.70 31.91
N LEU A 434 3.90 22.13 30.78
CA LEU A 434 3.40 23.49 30.64
C LEU A 434 2.02 23.61 31.31
N PRO A 435 1.74 24.74 31.99
CA PRO A 435 0.40 25.00 32.50
C PRO A 435 -0.60 25.10 31.35
N ALA A 436 -1.88 24.83 31.64
CA ALA A 436 -2.93 24.95 30.64
C ALA A 436 -3.00 26.39 30.09
N ILE A 437 -2.92 26.53 28.77
CA ILE A 437 -3.10 27.80 28.09
C ILE A 437 -4.61 28.06 28.02
N THR A 438 -5.06 29.11 28.67
CA THR A 438 -6.47 29.50 28.62
C THR A 438 -6.70 30.48 27.49
N VAL A 439 -7.67 30.18 26.62
CA VAL A 439 -8.14 31.10 25.58
C VAL A 439 -9.53 31.62 25.92
N LYS A 440 -9.79 32.86 25.56
CA LYS A 440 -11.04 33.53 25.89
C LYS A 440 -12.03 33.34 24.74
N ASN A 441 -13.17 32.73 25.01
CA ASN A 441 -14.29 32.72 24.07
C ASN A 441 -14.81 34.16 23.92
N ILE A 442 -14.81 34.65 22.69
CA ILE A 442 -15.25 35.99 22.32
C ILE A 442 -16.47 35.97 21.40
N THR A 443 -17.12 34.82 21.24
CA THR A 443 -18.41 34.75 20.53
C THR A 443 -19.46 35.51 21.29
N ALA A 444 -20.20 36.32 20.54
CA ALA A 444 -21.41 36.96 20.98
C ALA A 444 -22.54 36.73 19.97
N PHE A 445 -23.75 36.99 20.45
CA PHE A 445 -24.93 37.09 19.63
C PHE A 445 -25.76 38.30 20.04
N VAL A 446 -26.44 38.86 19.06
CA VAL A 446 -27.42 39.92 19.25
C VAL A 446 -28.79 39.30 19.06
N THR A 447 -29.60 39.35 20.11
CA THR A 447 -31.03 39.05 20.01
C THR A 447 -31.80 40.35 19.90
N GLY A 448 -32.97 40.30 19.29
CA GLY A 448 -33.75 41.50 19.13
C GLY A 448 -35.16 41.21 18.66
N ARG A 449 -35.98 42.25 18.70
CA ARG A 449 -37.35 42.21 18.19
C ARG A 449 -37.57 43.36 17.21
N VAL A 450 -38.19 43.03 16.08
CA VAL A 450 -38.61 43.97 15.05
C VAL A 450 -40.12 44.16 15.15
N VAL A 451 -40.53 45.40 15.36
CA VAL A 451 -41.95 45.79 15.44
C VAL A 451 -42.24 46.93 14.46
N ASP A 452 -43.50 47.08 14.07
CA ASP A 452 -43.97 48.26 13.33
C ASP A 452 -44.21 49.44 14.28
N GLN A 453 -44.65 50.56 13.73
CA GLN A 453 -45.00 51.78 14.47
C GLN A 453 -46.11 51.62 15.53
N ASN A 454 -46.89 50.54 15.47
CA ASN A 454 -47.97 50.22 16.41
C ASN A 454 -47.55 49.12 17.40
N ASP A 455 -46.24 48.85 17.51
CA ASP A 455 -45.66 47.80 18.36
C ASP A 455 -46.09 46.37 17.95
N GLN A 456 -46.56 46.20 16.71
CA GLN A 456 -46.91 44.88 16.18
C GLN A 456 -45.68 44.18 15.60
N PRO A 457 -45.47 42.88 15.87
CA PRO A 457 -44.31 42.14 15.38
C PRO A 457 -44.30 42.05 13.85
N VAL A 458 -43.11 42.19 13.25
CA VAL A 458 -42.94 42.08 11.79
C VAL A 458 -42.15 40.83 11.45
N GLU A 459 -42.80 39.86 10.81
CA GLU A 459 -42.17 38.61 10.34
C GLU A 459 -41.35 38.82 9.06
N GLY A 460 -40.23 38.10 8.95
CA GLY A 460 -39.49 37.95 7.70
C GLY A 460 -38.55 39.10 7.35
N VAL A 461 -38.33 40.06 8.25
CA VAL A 461 -37.35 41.15 8.07
C VAL A 461 -35.95 40.54 7.99
N HIS A 462 -35.18 40.87 6.96
CA HIS A 462 -33.79 40.44 6.80
C HIS A 462 -32.90 41.40 7.56
N ILE A 463 -32.23 40.92 8.59
CA ILE A 463 -31.24 41.70 9.31
C ILE A 463 -29.87 41.31 8.77
N LEU A 464 -29.14 42.28 8.25
CA LEU A 464 -27.81 42.13 7.67
C LEU A 464 -26.81 42.87 8.56
N GLY A 465 -25.83 42.15 9.10
CA GLY A 465 -24.79 42.66 9.99
C GLY A 465 -23.43 42.69 9.31
N ARG A 466 -22.66 43.75 9.59
CA ARG A 466 -21.28 43.94 9.13
C ARG A 466 -20.43 44.47 10.29
N ASN A 467 -19.22 43.93 10.47
CA ASN A 467 -18.25 44.51 11.40
C ASN A 467 -17.75 45.86 10.83
N THR A 468 -17.72 46.92 11.65
CA THR A 468 -17.34 48.28 11.22
C THR A 468 -15.89 48.40 10.74
N ARG A 469 -15.02 47.43 11.05
CA ARG A 469 -13.63 47.35 10.58
C ARG A 469 -13.48 46.77 9.18
N LEU A 470 -14.52 46.16 8.61
CA LEU A 470 -14.43 45.63 7.25
C LEU A 470 -14.45 46.78 6.25
N ASP A 471 -13.38 46.93 5.46
CA ASP A 471 -13.23 47.99 4.46
C ASP A 471 -14.22 47.86 3.28
N SER A 472 -14.76 46.66 3.04
CA SER A 472 -15.71 46.42 1.96
C SER A 472 -17.15 46.82 2.35
N PRO A 473 -17.77 47.79 1.66
CA PRO A 473 -19.11 48.26 2.02
C PRO A 473 -20.24 47.31 1.62
N THR A 474 -19.96 46.25 0.86
CA THR A 474 -20.98 45.37 0.26
C THR A 474 -21.07 43.98 0.91
N GLN A 475 -20.21 43.67 1.88
CA GLN A 475 -20.23 42.37 2.55
C GLN A 475 -20.98 42.44 3.89
N PHE A 476 -22.10 41.72 3.95
CA PHE A 476 -22.86 41.45 5.18
C PHE A 476 -22.77 39.97 5.52
N PRO A 477 -21.64 39.51 6.09
CA PRO A 477 -21.42 38.09 6.38
C PRO A 477 -22.35 37.57 7.48
N TYR A 478 -22.93 38.45 8.29
CA TYR A 478 -23.86 38.09 9.35
C TYR A 478 -25.28 38.39 8.89
N SER A 479 -26.19 37.42 9.02
CA SER A 479 -27.59 37.67 8.71
C SER A 479 -28.55 36.87 9.58
N ALA A 480 -29.75 37.40 9.74
CA ALA A 480 -30.86 36.73 10.40
C ALA A 480 -32.18 37.13 9.73
N ARG A 481 -33.25 36.40 10.06
CA ARG A 481 -34.62 36.80 9.73
C ARG A 481 -35.48 36.85 10.97
N SER A 482 -36.36 37.83 11.06
CA SER A 482 -37.34 37.88 12.14
C SER A 482 -38.39 36.77 11.99
N ASP A 483 -38.75 36.14 13.11
CA ASP A 483 -39.82 35.14 13.19
C ASP A 483 -41.22 35.78 13.22
N ARG A 484 -42.27 34.95 13.37
CA ARG A 484 -43.69 35.39 13.49
C ARG A 484 -43.95 36.38 14.63
N ASN A 485 -43.11 36.38 15.65
CA ASN A 485 -43.19 37.26 16.82
C ASN A 485 -42.25 38.47 16.68
N GLY A 486 -41.63 38.64 15.52
CA GLY A 486 -40.68 39.70 15.21
C GLY A 486 -39.27 39.44 15.78
N ASN A 487 -39.02 38.31 16.43
CA ASN A 487 -37.75 38.05 17.10
C ASN A 487 -36.68 37.59 16.11
N PHE A 488 -35.44 38.00 16.33
CA PHE A 488 -34.29 37.56 15.55
C PHE A 488 -33.08 37.29 16.46
N THR A 489 -32.12 36.52 15.93
CA THR A 489 -30.82 36.30 16.56
C THR A 489 -29.73 36.31 15.50
N ILE A 490 -28.77 37.23 15.65
CA ILE A 490 -27.54 37.25 14.85
C ILE A 490 -26.44 36.63 15.69
N SER A 491 -25.84 35.55 15.18
CA SER A 491 -24.77 34.82 15.84
C SER A 491 -23.40 35.13 15.22
N PHE A 492 -22.34 34.62 15.85
CA PHE A 492 -20.95 34.70 15.37
C PHE A 492 -20.36 36.12 15.36
N LEU A 493 -20.90 36.99 16.22
CA LEU A 493 -20.32 38.30 16.49
C LEU A 493 -19.16 38.16 17.47
N THR A 494 -18.33 39.18 17.56
CA THR A 494 -17.13 39.21 18.39
C THR A 494 -17.31 40.23 19.51
N ILE A 495 -17.11 39.83 20.77
CA ILE A 495 -17.09 40.73 21.93
C ILE A 495 -15.96 41.75 21.77
N GLY A 496 -16.26 43.03 22.00
CA GLY A 496 -15.34 44.15 21.87
C GLY A 496 -15.34 44.80 20.48
N GLU A 497 -16.05 44.22 19.51
CA GLU A 497 -16.20 44.78 18.17
C GLU A 497 -17.51 45.58 18.03
N SER A 498 -17.55 46.44 17.01
CA SER A 498 -18.75 47.21 16.66
C SER A 498 -19.29 46.77 15.30
N TYR A 499 -20.62 46.81 15.17
CA TYR A 499 -21.32 46.32 13.99
C TYR A 499 -22.36 47.32 13.48
N ASP A 500 -22.48 47.39 12.15
CA ASP A 500 -23.60 48.04 11.47
C ASP A 500 -24.65 46.98 11.11
N PHE A 501 -25.89 47.21 11.53
CA PHE A 501 -27.04 46.36 11.23
C PHE A 501 -28.03 47.08 10.32
N HIS A 502 -28.40 46.43 9.21
CA HIS A 502 -29.37 46.90 8.22
C HIS A 502 -30.59 45.98 8.20
N PHE A 503 -31.80 46.55 8.12
CA PHE A 503 -33.05 45.81 8.30
C PHE A 503 -33.90 45.80 7.03
N GLY A 504 -33.68 44.89 6.08
CA GLY A 504 -34.45 44.81 4.84
C GLY A 504 -35.85 44.20 5.01
N VAL A 505 -36.89 44.86 4.49
CA VAL A 505 -38.28 44.35 4.48
C VAL A 505 -38.51 43.46 3.25
N PRO A 506 -39.26 42.34 3.34
CA PRO A 506 -39.62 41.53 2.17
C PRO A 506 -40.35 42.35 1.09
N GLY A 507 -39.99 42.17 -0.20
CA GLY A 507 -40.73 42.77 -1.32
C GLY A 507 -39.93 43.69 -2.27
N GLY A 508 -38.60 43.77 -2.15
CA GLY A 508 -37.74 44.38 -3.17
C GLY A 508 -37.66 45.91 -3.17
N LEU A 509 -38.26 46.60 -2.19
CA LEU A 509 -38.05 48.03 -2.01
C LEU A 509 -36.73 48.28 -1.26
N GLN A 510 -35.67 48.44 -2.05
CA GLN A 510 -34.33 48.83 -1.59
C GLN A 510 -34.33 50.34 -1.25
N ILE A 511 -34.99 50.76 -0.17
CA ILE A 511 -35.02 52.18 0.24
C ILE A 511 -34.94 52.29 1.77
N TYR A 512 -33.73 52.51 2.27
CA TYR A 512 -33.36 52.99 3.62
C TYR A 512 -34.28 52.58 4.77
N ALA A 513 -34.29 51.29 5.09
CA ALA A 513 -34.77 50.83 6.39
C ALA A 513 -33.87 51.36 7.53
N PRO A 514 -34.35 51.40 8.79
CA PRO A 514 -33.48 51.80 9.90
C PRO A 514 -32.20 51.01 9.88
N SER A 515 -31.07 51.70 10.04
CA SER A 515 -29.78 51.09 10.31
C SER A 515 -29.37 51.44 11.72
N VAL A 516 -28.73 50.48 12.38
CA VAL A 516 -28.08 50.71 13.67
C VAL A 516 -26.61 50.67 13.37
N THR A 517 -25.95 51.83 13.44
CA THR A 517 -24.53 51.95 13.12
C THR A 517 -23.68 51.92 14.39
N GLY A 518 -22.52 51.27 14.30
CA GLY A 518 -21.54 51.22 15.40
C GLY A 518 -22.05 50.55 16.68
N TYR A 519 -22.99 49.60 16.59
CA TYR A 519 -23.49 48.89 17.75
C TYR A 519 -22.37 48.05 18.38
N HIS A 520 -21.93 48.47 19.58
CA HIS A 520 -20.81 47.86 20.26
C HIS A 520 -21.25 46.62 21.05
N ILE A 521 -20.58 45.49 20.80
CA ILE A 521 -20.83 44.24 21.50
C ILE A 521 -19.98 44.19 22.77
N SER A 522 -20.57 44.55 23.91
CA SER A 522 -19.84 44.56 25.20
C SER A 522 -19.86 43.22 25.94
N GLN A 523 -20.80 42.34 25.61
CA GLN A 523 -21.03 41.07 26.31
C GLN A 523 -21.52 39.98 25.34
N ARG A 524 -21.56 38.73 25.82
CA ARG A 524 -21.94 37.54 25.03
C ARG A 524 -23.35 37.64 24.45
N GLU A 525 -24.31 38.11 25.25
CA GLU A 525 -25.69 38.29 24.82
C GLU A 525 -26.05 39.78 24.85
N SER A 526 -26.28 40.35 23.68
CA SER A 526 -26.67 41.75 23.53
C SER A 526 -28.10 41.85 23.00
N GLN A 527 -28.84 42.88 23.42
CA GLN A 527 -30.21 43.11 22.95
C GLN A 527 -30.29 44.31 22.01
N LEU A 528 -30.97 44.13 20.87
CA LEU A 528 -31.20 45.14 19.86
C LEU A 528 -32.67 45.15 19.42
N ASN A 529 -33.49 45.99 20.03
CA ASN A 529 -34.88 46.17 19.62
C ASN A 529 -35.00 47.31 18.61
N VAL A 530 -35.74 47.08 17.52
CA VAL A 530 -35.88 48.03 16.42
C VAL A 530 -37.35 48.20 16.05
N THR A 531 -37.80 49.46 16.05
CA THR A 531 -39.12 49.84 15.56
C THR A 531 -38.98 50.35 14.12
N LEU A 532 -39.62 49.67 13.17
CA LEU A 532 -39.71 50.11 11.78
C LEU A 532 -40.70 51.28 11.68
N LYS A 533 -40.21 52.43 11.23
CA LYS A 533 -41.06 53.57 10.89
C LYS A 533 -41.44 53.49 9.41
N PRO A 534 -42.69 53.83 9.02
CA PRO A 534 -43.05 53.89 7.62
C PRO A 534 -42.23 54.97 6.91
N TYR A 535 -41.69 54.61 5.75
CA TYR A 535 -41.04 55.57 4.88
C TYR A 535 -42.11 56.40 4.16
N ARG A 536 -42.17 57.72 4.42
CA ARG A 536 -42.91 58.64 3.55
C ARG A 536 -42.00 58.96 2.38
N VAL A 537 -42.34 58.45 1.19
CA VAL A 537 -41.77 58.98 -0.06
C VAL A 537 -42.21 60.44 -0.14
N ALA A 538 -41.28 61.38 -0.05
CA ALA A 538 -41.56 62.76 -0.41
C ALA A 538 -41.82 62.77 -1.93
N ASN A 539 -43.05 63.13 -2.31
CA ASN A 539 -43.44 63.32 -3.71
C ASN A 539 -42.61 64.40 -4.39
#